data_AF-A0A9D9SUY8-F1
#
_entry.id   AF-A0A9D9SUY8-F1
#
_cell.length_a   1.000
_cell.length_b   1.000
_cell.length_c   1.000
_cell.angle_alpha   90.00
_cell.angle_beta   90.00
_cell.angle_gamma   90.00
#
_symmetry.space_group_name_H-M   'P 1'
#
loop_
_entity.id
_entity.type
_entity.pdbx_description
1 polymer ?
#
loop_
_entity_poly.entity_id
_entity_poly.type
_entity_poly.pdbx_seq_one_letter_code
_entity_poly.pdbx_strand_id
1 'polypeptide(L)'
;MMHADIAIIPIKAEPAFNPGKLPPPGWIVKSENRLTMKMSIGLPVIASPIPSYLPVINQGVNGFLAQSPREWRSLLDQLRDPDLRGAMGAKARASPLWR
;
A
#
# COMPACT_ATOMS: atom_id res chain seq x y z
N MET A 1 8.29 13.02 17.48
CA MET A 1 7.39 13.19 16.32
C MET A 1 7.87 12.27 15.21
N MET A 2 6.99 11.55 14.51
CA MET A 2 7.41 10.75 13.34
C MET A 2 7.67 11.70 12.16
N HIS A 3 8.86 11.60 11.56
CA HIS A 3 9.40 12.50 10.53
C HIS A 3 9.08 12.10 9.08
N ALA A 4 8.13 11.21 8.84
CA ALA A 4 7.86 10.69 7.49
C ALA A 4 6.67 11.40 6.82
N ASP A 5 6.82 11.71 5.53
CA ASP A 5 5.77 12.30 4.69
C ASP A 5 4.89 11.27 3.97
N ILE A 6 5.44 10.07 3.72
CA ILE A 6 4.84 8.99 2.92
C ILE A 6 5.30 7.65 3.50
N ALA A 7 4.45 6.63 3.45
CA ALA A 7 4.83 5.24 3.70
C ALA A 7 4.93 4.45 2.40
N ILE A 8 6.03 3.70 2.23
CA ILE A 8 6.27 2.83 1.08
C ILE A 8 6.38 1.38 1.57
N ILE A 9 5.62 0.47 0.97
CA ILE A 9 5.59 -0.95 1.33
C ILE A 9 5.83 -1.81 0.08
N PRO A 10 7.08 -1.92 -0.38
CA PRO A 10 7.42 -2.78 -1.51
C PRO A 10 7.49 -4.25 -1.06
N ILE A 11 6.96 -5.15 -1.89
CA ILE A 11 7.06 -6.59 -1.71
C ILE A 11 7.58 -7.18 -3.03
N LYS A 12 8.65 -7.96 -2.93
CA LYS A 12 9.18 -8.73 -4.06
C LYS A 12 8.27 -9.93 -4.31
N ALA A 13 7.56 -9.94 -5.43
CA ALA A 13 6.65 -11.02 -5.84
C ALA A 13 7.41 -12.19 -6.47
N GLU A 14 8.36 -12.75 -5.72
CA GLU A 14 9.17 -13.91 -6.13
C GLU A 14 9.13 -15.03 -5.07
N PRO A 15 9.04 -16.30 -5.49
CA PRO A 15 8.81 -16.75 -6.87
C PRO A 15 7.39 -16.38 -7.36
N ALA A 16 7.17 -16.46 -8.67
CA ALA A 16 5.86 -16.25 -9.27
C ALA A 16 4.82 -17.21 -8.67
N PHE A 17 3.59 -16.72 -8.49
CA PHE A 17 2.50 -17.55 -7.97
C PHE A 17 2.07 -18.60 -9.00
N ASN A 18 2.05 -19.85 -8.57
CA ASN A 18 1.47 -20.96 -9.31
C ASN A 18 0.39 -21.61 -8.43
N PRO A 19 -0.91 -21.49 -8.77
CA PRO A 19 -2.01 -22.02 -7.95
C PRO A 19 -1.92 -23.51 -7.65
N GLY A 20 -1.24 -24.30 -8.47
CA GLY A 20 -1.07 -25.75 -8.27
C GLY A 20 0.15 -26.14 -7.42
N LYS A 21 1.00 -25.19 -7.02
CA LYS A 21 2.23 -25.47 -6.28
C LYS A 21 2.08 -25.09 -4.80
N LEU A 22 2.24 -26.07 -3.92
CA LEU A 22 2.23 -25.89 -2.48
C LEU A 22 3.64 -26.03 -1.87
N PRO A 23 3.96 -25.31 -0.79
CA PRO A 23 3.18 -24.20 -0.23
C PRO A 23 3.19 -22.99 -1.18
N PRO A 24 2.19 -22.09 -1.09
CA PRO A 24 2.21 -20.86 -1.89
C PRO A 24 3.43 -19.99 -1.53
N PRO A 25 3.88 -19.11 -2.44
CA PRO A 25 4.96 -18.17 -2.14
C PRO A 25 4.61 -17.28 -0.94
N GLY A 26 5.57 -17.07 -0.03
CA GLY A 26 5.30 -16.36 1.24
C GLY A 26 4.76 -14.94 1.09
N TRP A 27 4.97 -14.28 -0.06
CA TRP A 27 4.45 -12.93 -0.32
C TRP A 27 2.92 -12.89 -0.48
N ILE A 28 2.29 -13.97 -0.94
CA ILE A 28 0.85 -14.00 -1.22
C ILE A 28 0.01 -14.12 0.05
N VAL A 29 0.60 -14.70 1.10
CA VAL A 29 -0.05 -14.97 2.41
C VAL A 29 0.26 -13.91 3.47
N LYS A 30 0.92 -12.81 3.11
CA LYS A 30 1.23 -11.73 4.07
C LYS A 30 -0.05 -11.00 4.46
N SER A 31 -0.12 -10.55 5.72
CA SER A 31 -1.21 -9.68 6.21
C SER A 31 -0.98 -8.20 5.89
N GLU A 32 -2.06 -7.44 6.02
CA GLU A 32 -2.19 -5.99 5.89
C GLU A 32 -1.63 -5.18 7.06
N ASN A 33 -1.14 -5.81 8.13
CA ASN A 33 -0.72 -5.12 9.36
C ASN A 33 0.20 -3.92 9.10
N ARG A 34 1.22 -4.06 8.23
CA ARG A 34 2.13 -2.94 7.93
C ARG A 34 1.42 -1.82 7.19
N LEU A 35 0.49 -2.15 6.29
CA LEU A 35 -0.31 -1.19 5.56
C LEU A 35 -1.20 -0.40 6.53
N THR A 36 -2.01 -1.11 7.32
CA THR A 36 -3.00 -0.51 8.22
C THR A 36 -2.36 0.27 9.36
N MET A 37 -1.20 -0.16 9.88
CA MET A 37 -0.43 0.62 10.86
C MET A 37 0.07 1.96 10.31
N LYS A 38 0.36 2.06 9.01
CA LYS A 38 0.78 3.33 8.38
C LYS A 38 -0.42 4.22 8.08
N MET A 39 -1.52 3.62 7.65
CA MET A 39 -2.79 4.31 7.45
C MET A 39 -3.33 4.89 8.77
N SER A 40 -3.26 4.15 9.88
CA SER A 40 -3.80 4.58 11.19
C SER A 40 -3.11 5.82 11.75
N ILE A 41 -1.82 6.01 11.48
CA ILE A 41 -1.09 7.23 11.84
C ILE A 41 -1.29 8.35 10.80
N GLY A 42 -2.10 8.14 9.77
CA GLY A 42 -2.47 9.13 8.77
C GLY A 42 -1.39 9.40 7.72
N LEU A 43 -0.52 8.43 7.43
CA LEU A 43 0.41 8.57 6.30
C LEU A 43 -0.27 8.16 5.00
N PRO A 44 -0.08 8.90 3.90
CA PRO A 44 -0.36 8.38 2.56
C PRO A 44 0.54 7.16 2.31
N VAL A 45 0.00 6.10 1.72
CA VAL A 45 0.72 4.84 1.51
C VAL A 45 0.78 4.47 0.03
N ILE A 46 1.95 4.03 -0.44
CA ILE A 46 2.12 3.30 -1.70
C ILE A 46 2.62 1.89 -1.37
N ALA A 47 1.93 0.86 -1.85
CA ALA A 47 2.27 -0.54 -1.55
C ALA A 47 2.28 -1.42 -2.80
N SER A 48 2.97 -2.57 -2.73
CA SER A 48 2.84 -3.61 -3.76
C SER A 48 1.45 -4.27 -3.70
N PRO A 49 0.85 -4.68 -4.84
CA PRO A 49 -0.47 -5.29 -4.87
C PRO A 49 -0.41 -6.76 -4.44
N ILE A 50 -0.50 -7.02 -3.14
CA ILE A 50 -0.69 -8.38 -2.61
C ILE A 50 -2.14 -8.58 -2.17
N PRO A 51 -2.63 -9.84 -2.08
CA PRO A 51 -4.06 -10.11 -1.86
C PRO A 51 -4.67 -9.41 -0.65
N SER A 52 -3.97 -9.37 0.49
CA SER A 52 -4.45 -8.70 1.70
C SER A 52 -4.53 -7.17 1.58
N TYR A 53 -3.84 -6.55 0.62
CA TYR A 53 -3.84 -5.10 0.44
C TYR A 53 -4.94 -4.64 -0.53
N LEU A 54 -5.33 -5.50 -1.47
CA LEU A 54 -6.36 -5.22 -2.48
C LEU A 54 -7.69 -4.75 -1.89
N PRO A 55 -8.29 -5.39 -0.86
CA PRO A 55 -9.56 -4.93 -0.30
C PRO A 55 -9.44 -3.68 0.57
N VAL A 56 -8.22 -3.34 1.02
CA VAL A 56 -7.97 -2.21 1.93
C VAL A 56 -7.79 -0.90 1.17
N ILE A 57 -7.19 -0.96 -0.03
CA ILE A 57 -6.82 0.24 -0.79
C ILE A 57 -7.86 0.60 -1.85
N ASN A 58 -8.36 1.82 -1.75
CA ASN A 58 -9.07 2.52 -2.80
C ASN A 58 -8.10 3.48 -3.51
N GLN A 59 -7.72 3.15 -4.75
CA GLN A 59 -6.67 3.83 -5.53
C GLN A 59 -6.86 5.35 -5.55
N GLY A 60 -5.84 6.09 -5.09
CA GLY A 60 -5.85 7.56 -5.08
C GLY A 60 -6.74 8.21 -4.02
N VAL A 61 -7.46 7.40 -3.24
CA VAL A 61 -8.35 7.89 -2.18
C VAL A 61 -7.68 7.75 -0.83
N ASN A 62 -7.34 6.53 -0.43
CA ASN A 62 -6.74 6.23 0.89
C ASN A 62 -5.33 5.62 0.78
N GLY A 63 -4.80 5.50 -0.43
CA GLY A 63 -3.49 4.98 -0.76
C GLY A 63 -3.39 4.58 -2.23
N PHE A 64 -2.25 4.00 -2.59
CA PHE A 64 -1.98 3.49 -3.94
C PHE A 64 -1.40 2.08 -3.91
N LEU A 65 -1.70 1.31 -4.96
CA LEU A 65 -0.97 0.08 -5.25
C LEU A 65 -0.15 0.24 -6.53
N ALA A 66 1.10 -0.20 -6.49
CA ALA A 66 2.05 -0.08 -7.59
C ALA A 66 2.67 -1.46 -7.88
N GLN A 67 2.44 -1.96 -9.10
CA GLN A 67 2.95 -3.25 -9.55
C GLN A 67 4.32 -3.11 -10.22
N SER A 68 4.51 -2.06 -11.02
CA SER A 68 5.71 -1.87 -11.84
C SER A 68 6.56 -0.68 -11.38
N PRO A 69 7.89 -0.68 -11.63
CA PRO A 69 8.75 0.47 -11.34
C PRO A 69 8.27 1.79 -11.95
N ARG A 70 7.60 1.73 -13.11
CA ARG A 70 7.00 2.89 -13.77
C ARG A 70 5.84 3.47 -12.96
N GLU A 71 4.95 2.61 -12.46
CA GLU A 71 3.84 3.03 -11.60
C GLU A 71 4.35 3.60 -10.29
N TRP A 72 5.33 2.94 -9.65
CA TRP A 72 5.97 3.47 -8.44
C TRP A 72 6.47 4.90 -8.65
N ARG A 73 7.20 5.16 -9.75
CA ARG A 73 7.67 6.50 -10.07
C ARG A 73 6.53 7.49 -10.26
N SER A 74 5.53 7.14 -11.07
CA SER A 74 4.40 8.02 -11.36
C SER A 74 3.60 8.39 -10.10
N LEU A 75 3.40 7.43 -9.19
CA LEU A 75 2.66 7.64 -7.95
C LEU A 75 3.47 8.44 -6.93
N LEU A 76 4.78 8.23 -6.86
CA LEU A 76 5.67 9.08 -6.06
C LEU A 76 5.69 10.53 -6.57
N ASP A 77 5.67 10.73 -7.89
CA ASP A 77 5.60 12.07 -8.46
C ASP A 77 4.27 12.77 -8.15
N GLN A 78 3.14 12.04 -8.09
CA GLN A 78 1.87 12.60 -7.62
C GLN A 78 1.96 13.04 -6.16
N LEU A 79 2.56 12.24 -5.27
CA LEU A 79 2.71 12.59 -3.86
C LEU A 79 3.75 13.69 -3.59
N ARG A 80 4.35 14.32 -4.61
CA ARG A 80 5.05 15.59 -4.45
C ARG A 80 4.11 16.72 -4.06
N ASP A 81 2.82 16.60 -4.40
CA ASP A 81 1.78 17.52 -3.99
C ASP A 81 1.46 17.35 -2.48
N PRO A 82 1.74 18.36 -1.63
CA PRO A 82 1.44 18.29 -0.20
C PRO A 82 -0.06 18.20 0.10
N ASP A 83 -0.93 18.79 -0.72
CA ASP A 83 -2.38 18.78 -0.51
C ASP A 83 -2.94 17.38 -0.75
N LEU A 84 -2.47 16.73 -1.82
CA LEU A 84 -2.78 15.32 -2.08
C LEU A 84 -2.31 14.41 -0.93
N ARG A 85 -1.09 14.62 -0.42
CA ARG A 85 -0.58 13.84 0.73
C ARG A 85 -1.45 14.02 1.97
N GLY A 86 -1.81 15.26 2.28
CA GLY A 86 -2.67 15.58 3.43
C GLY A 86 -4.05 14.95 3.31
N ALA A 87 -4.71 15.12 2.16
CA ALA A 87 -6.03 14.56 1.90
C ALA A 87 -6.04 13.03 1.92
N MET A 88 -5.03 12.40 1.30
CA MET A 88 -4.89 10.94 1.28
C MET A 88 -4.60 10.39 2.67
N GLY A 89 -3.71 11.02 3.45
CA GLY A 89 -3.40 10.62 4.81
C GLY A 89 -4.61 10.69 5.75
N ALA A 90 -5.44 11.74 5.62
CA ALA A 90 -6.68 11.86 6.37
C ALA A 90 -7.68 10.74 6.03
N LYS A 91 -7.85 10.44 4.73
CA LYS A 91 -8.71 9.34 4.25
C LYS A 91 -8.18 7.96 4.65
N ALA A 92 -6.86 7.78 4.65
CA ALA A 92 -6.19 6.57 5.14
C ALA A 92 -6.52 6.32 6.61
N ARG A 93 -6.41 7.34 7.46
CA ARG A 93 -6.75 7.24 8.90
C ARG A 93 -8.22 6.92 9.14
N ALA A 94 -9.12 7.49 8.33
CA ALA A 94 -10.56 7.26 8.44
C ALA A 94 -11.02 5.93 7.79
N SER A 95 -10.13 5.20 7.13
CA SER A 95 -10.51 3.98 6.41
C SER A 95 -10.86 2.86 7.40
N PRO A 96 -12.04 2.22 7.27
CA PRO A 96 -12.39 1.08 8.11
C PRO A 96 -11.45 -0.09 7.80
N LEU A 97 -10.79 -0.60 8.85
CA LEU A 97 -9.77 -1.66 8.75
C LEU A 97 -10.36 -3.06 8.74
N TRP A 98 -11.68 -3.20 8.82
CA TRP A 98 -12.40 -4.47 8.85
C TRP A 98 -13.63 -4.38 7.95
N ARG A 99 -13.75 -5.33 7.01
CA ARG A 99 -14.95 -5.66 6.22
C ARG A 99 -14.92 -7.13 5.87
#